data_AF-F5GXT5-F1
#
_entry.id   AF-F5GXT5-F1
#
_cell.length_a   1.000
_cell.length_b   1.000
_cell.length_c   1.000
_cell.angle_alpha   90.00
_cell.angle_beta   90.00
_cell.angle_gamma   90.00
#
_symmetry.space_group_name_H-M   'P 1'
#
loop_
_entity.id
_entity.type
_entity.pdbx_description
1 polymer ?
#
loop_
_entity_poly.entity_id
_entity_poly.type
_entity_poly.pdbx_seq_one_letter_code
_entity_poly.pdbx_strand_id
1 'polypeptide(L)'
;MVTQYWPDREPPPGEAIFPFNIHENDRQQIRDNIVEGIIRSPDLVRVQLTMCLRAIIKHDFPGHWPGVVDKIDYYLQSQSSASWLGSLLCLYQLVKTYEYKKAEEREPLIIAMQIFLPRIQQQIVQLLPDSSYYSVLLQKQILKIFYALVQ
;
A
#
# COMPACT_ATOMS: atom_id res chain seq x y z
N MET A 1 14.71 -9.52 3.30
CA MET A 1 14.12 -9.88 4.60
C MET A 1 12.60 -10.02 4.51
N VAL A 2 11.82 -8.95 4.31
CA VAL A 2 10.34 -9.05 4.19
C VAL A 2 9.92 -9.97 3.03
N THR A 3 10.45 -9.77 1.82
CA THR A 3 10.16 -10.63 0.67
C THR A 3 10.54 -12.10 0.86
N GLN A 4 11.44 -12.37 1.81
CA GLN A 4 11.95 -13.71 2.06
C GLN A 4 11.21 -14.41 3.19
N TYR A 5 10.94 -13.73 4.30
CA TYR A 5 10.48 -14.37 5.54
C TYR A 5 9.05 -13.97 5.94
N TRP A 6 8.38 -13.15 5.11
CA TRP A 6 6.96 -12.79 5.29
C TRP A 6 5.98 -13.84 4.76
N PRO A 7 6.15 -14.40 3.55
CA PRO A 7 5.25 -15.45 3.08
C PRO A 7 5.44 -16.69 3.95
N ASP A 8 4.34 -17.34 4.35
CA ASP A 8 4.43 -18.65 4.96
C ASP A 8 4.96 -19.63 3.91
N ARG A 9 6.06 -20.31 4.26
CA ARG A 9 6.75 -21.23 3.39
C ARG A 9 6.60 -22.66 3.91
N GLU A 10 6.17 -23.54 3.03
CA GLU A 10 6.22 -24.98 3.26
C GLU A 10 7.66 -25.49 3.09
N PRO A 11 8.05 -26.54 3.82
CA PRO A 11 9.35 -27.17 3.63
C PRO A 11 9.44 -27.81 2.23
N PRO A 12 10.61 -27.79 1.58
CA PRO A 12 10.83 -28.51 0.33
C PRO A 12 10.49 -30.01 0.45
N PRO A 13 10.04 -30.67 -0.63
CA PRO A 13 9.77 -32.11 -0.59
C PRO A 13 11.00 -32.90 -0.12
N GLY A 14 10.86 -33.62 1.01
CA GLY A 14 11.92 -34.41 1.61
C GLY A 14 12.68 -33.75 2.76
N GLU A 15 12.41 -32.47 3.07
CA GLU A 15 12.94 -31.79 4.24
C GLU A 15 11.86 -31.65 5.33
N ALA A 16 12.21 -31.92 6.59
CA ALA A 16 11.31 -31.75 7.74
C ALA A 16 11.49 -30.39 8.45
N ILE A 17 12.48 -29.59 8.00
CA ILE A 17 12.81 -28.32 8.64
C ILE A 17 11.96 -27.23 8.03
N PHE A 18 11.07 -26.65 8.84
CA PHE A 18 10.32 -25.48 8.42
C PHE A 18 11.27 -24.29 8.22
N PRO A 19 11.19 -23.60 7.09
CA PRO A 19 11.95 -22.37 6.88
C PRO A 19 11.55 -21.32 7.91
N PHE A 20 12.53 -20.52 8.34
CA PHE A 20 12.28 -19.41 9.25
C PHE A 20 11.25 -18.44 8.66
N ASN A 21 10.22 -18.13 9.43
CA ASN A 21 9.23 -17.10 9.14
C ASN A 21 9.23 -16.08 10.28
N ILE A 22 8.97 -14.82 9.95
CA ILE A 22 8.80 -13.76 10.95
C ILE A 22 7.58 -14.13 11.82
N HIS A 23 7.74 -14.11 13.14
CA HIS A 23 6.68 -14.46 14.07
C HIS A 23 5.47 -13.51 13.93
N GLU A 24 4.26 -14.01 14.14
CA GLU A 24 3.03 -13.22 13.90
C GLU A 24 2.96 -11.93 14.74
N ASN A 25 3.40 -11.98 16.01
CA ASN A 25 3.52 -10.77 16.83
C ASN A 25 4.39 -9.68 16.18
N ASP A 26 5.51 -10.06 15.56
CA ASP A 26 6.39 -9.11 14.88
C ASP A 26 5.77 -8.62 13.57
N ARG A 27 5.07 -9.51 12.83
CA ARG A 27 4.31 -9.14 11.64
C ARG A 27 3.24 -8.11 11.98
N GLN A 28 2.48 -8.33 13.05
CA GLN A 28 1.47 -7.39 13.54
C GLN A 28 2.10 -6.03 13.87
N GLN A 29 3.23 -5.99 14.61
CA GLN A 29 3.93 -4.74 14.91
C GLN A 29 4.38 -4.01 13.63
N ILE A 30 4.82 -4.73 12.61
CA ILE A 30 5.21 -4.12 11.31
C ILE A 30 3.97 -3.57 10.60
N ARG A 31 2.87 -4.33 10.53
CA ARG A 31 1.58 -3.89 9.96
C ARG A 31 1.06 -2.63 10.67
N ASP A 32 1.21 -2.57 11.98
CA ASP A 32 0.78 -1.46 12.84
C ASP A 32 1.61 -0.18 12.66
N ASN A 33 2.76 -0.21 11.98
CA ASN A 33 3.65 0.96 11.91
C ASN A 33 4.13 1.31 10.50
N ILE A 34 4.01 0.41 9.51
CA ILE A 34 4.65 0.61 8.21
C ILE A 34 4.07 1.80 7.42
N VAL A 35 2.78 2.09 7.54
CA VAL A 35 2.12 3.22 6.86
C VAL A 35 2.65 4.55 7.42
N GLU A 36 2.71 4.69 8.75
CA GLU A 36 3.32 5.84 9.42
C GLU A 36 4.79 5.98 9.08
N GLY A 37 5.51 4.86 9.03
CA GLY A 37 6.90 4.80 8.61
C GLY A 37 7.09 5.40 7.23
N ILE A 38 6.27 5.02 6.25
CA ILE A 38 6.30 5.58 4.89
C ILE A 38 6.03 7.09 4.91
N ILE A 39 5.04 7.54 5.67
CA ILE A 39 4.67 8.96 5.76
C ILE A 39 5.81 9.81 6.34
N ARG A 40 6.44 9.34 7.42
CA ARG A 40 7.42 10.13 8.19
C ARG A 40 8.86 10.00 7.70
N SER A 41 9.15 9.01 6.85
CA SER A 41 10.51 8.74 6.41
C SER A 41 11.00 9.70 5.31
N PRO A 42 12.32 9.95 5.22
CA PRO A 42 12.93 10.61 4.07
C PRO A 42 12.80 9.75 2.80
N ASP A 43 12.92 10.37 1.63
CA ASP A 43 12.57 9.77 0.34
C ASP A 43 13.23 8.40 0.07
N LEU A 44 14.53 8.26 0.33
CA LEU A 44 15.23 6.99 0.10
C LEU A 44 14.69 5.86 0.96
N VAL A 45 14.41 6.13 2.24
CA VAL A 45 13.83 5.15 3.17
C VAL A 45 12.38 4.87 2.81
N ARG A 46 11.62 5.90 2.45
CA ARG A 46 10.22 5.79 2.01
C ARG A 46 10.09 4.82 0.83
N VAL A 47 10.96 4.92 -0.18
CA VAL A 47 10.95 4.01 -1.32
C VAL A 47 11.13 2.56 -0.87
N GLN A 48 12.09 2.28 0.02
CA GLN A 48 12.31 0.92 0.52
C GLN A 48 11.11 0.41 1.33
N LEU A 49 10.52 1.25 2.18
CA LEU A 49 9.33 0.88 2.95
C LEU A 49 8.12 0.61 2.06
N THR A 50 7.95 1.32 0.95
CA THR A 50 6.88 1.02 -0.02
C THR A 50 7.07 -0.35 -0.67
N MET A 51 8.32 -0.75 -0.94
CA MET A 51 8.61 -2.10 -1.45
C MET A 51 8.29 -3.19 -0.41
N CYS A 52 8.62 -2.94 0.86
CA CYS A 52 8.21 -3.81 1.96
C CYS A 52 6.69 -3.91 2.07
N LEU A 53 5.98 -2.78 2.03
CA LEU A 53 4.52 -2.74 2.09
C LEU A 53 3.89 -3.54 0.96
N ARG A 54 4.40 -3.43 -0.28
CA ARG A 54 3.88 -4.20 -1.42
C ARG A 54 3.98 -5.71 -1.17
N ALA A 55 5.10 -6.16 -0.61
CA ALA A 55 5.28 -7.57 -0.26
C ALA A 55 4.27 -8.01 0.82
N ILE A 56 4.07 -7.19 1.86
CA ILE A 56 3.10 -7.47 2.93
C ILE A 56 1.68 -7.56 2.38
N ILE A 57 1.23 -6.55 1.63
CA ILE A 57 -0.12 -6.52 1.04
C ILE A 57 -0.36 -7.75 0.17
N LYS A 58 0.63 -8.17 -0.62
CA LYS A 58 0.52 -9.34 -1.50
C LYS A 58 0.15 -10.63 -0.75
N HIS A 59 0.60 -10.79 0.48
CA HIS A 59 0.40 -12.00 1.27
C HIS A 59 -0.73 -11.86 2.30
N ASP A 60 -0.99 -10.64 2.77
CA ASP A 60 -1.89 -10.43 3.90
C ASP A 60 -3.21 -9.78 3.53
N PHE A 61 -3.30 -9.04 2.42
CA PHE A 61 -4.56 -8.43 1.99
C PHE A 61 -5.27 -9.30 0.95
N PRO A 62 -6.60 -9.53 1.08
CA PRO A 62 -7.52 -8.99 2.09
C PRO A 62 -7.65 -9.81 3.38
N GLY A 63 -6.99 -10.97 3.48
CA GLY A 63 -7.18 -11.94 4.56
C GLY A 63 -6.64 -11.51 5.94
N HIS A 64 -5.33 -11.65 6.15
CA HIS A 64 -4.67 -11.38 7.43
C HIS A 64 -4.60 -9.88 7.80
N TRP A 65 -4.74 -8.98 6.84
CA TRP A 65 -4.65 -7.53 7.10
C TRP A 65 -5.63 -6.69 6.27
N PRO A 66 -6.94 -6.80 6.51
CA PRO A 66 -7.94 -5.95 5.87
C PRO A 66 -7.80 -4.47 6.30
N GLY A 67 -7.38 -4.22 7.55
CA GLY A 67 -7.27 -2.88 8.14
C GLY A 67 -6.25 -1.94 7.49
N VAL A 68 -5.47 -2.41 6.51
CA VAL A 68 -4.63 -1.54 5.67
C VAL A 68 -5.47 -0.49 4.93
N VAL A 69 -6.70 -0.83 4.53
CA VAL A 69 -7.63 0.09 3.84
C VAL A 69 -8.01 1.24 4.76
N ASP A 70 -8.51 0.94 5.96
CA ASP A 70 -8.92 1.94 6.95
C ASP A 70 -7.78 2.88 7.31
N LYS A 71 -6.56 2.33 7.42
CA LYS A 71 -5.38 3.09 7.78
C LYS A 71 -4.94 4.05 6.68
N ILE A 72 -4.97 3.60 5.42
CA ILE A 72 -4.69 4.47 4.27
C ILE A 72 -5.75 5.59 4.20
N ASP A 73 -7.02 5.26 4.36
CA ASP A 73 -8.11 6.26 4.32
C ASP A 73 -7.96 7.29 5.45
N TYR A 74 -7.70 6.85 6.68
CA TYR A 74 -7.43 7.74 7.81
C TYR A 74 -6.36 8.79 7.51
N TYR A 75 -5.20 8.38 6.99
CA TYR A 75 -4.12 9.33 6.68
C TYR A 75 -4.36 10.16 5.44
N LEU A 76 -5.19 9.69 4.50
CA LEU A 76 -5.60 10.43 3.32
C LEU A 76 -6.61 11.54 3.67
N GLN A 77 -7.36 11.38 4.75
CA GLN A 77 -8.28 12.38 5.31
C GLN A 77 -7.61 13.49 6.12
N SER A 78 -6.36 13.29 6.52
CA SER A 78 -5.59 14.27 7.28
C SER A 78 -5.52 15.61 6.57
N GLN A 79 -5.66 16.70 7.33
CA GLN A 79 -5.49 18.07 6.82
C GLN A 79 -4.02 18.38 6.46
N SER A 80 -3.08 17.54 6.89
CA SER A 80 -1.68 17.70 6.55
C SER A 80 -1.41 17.16 5.14
N SER A 81 -1.15 18.06 4.19
CA SER A 81 -0.72 17.67 2.85
C SER A 81 0.55 16.81 2.86
N ALA A 82 1.36 16.88 3.93
CA ALA A 82 2.54 16.04 4.12
C ALA A 82 2.23 14.54 4.24
N SER A 83 1.06 14.16 4.77
CA SER A 83 0.68 12.74 4.85
C SER A 83 0.14 12.19 3.53
N TRP A 84 -0.39 13.06 2.65
CA TRP A 84 -1.02 12.64 1.41
C TRP A 84 -0.06 11.85 0.51
N LEU A 85 1.19 12.30 0.35
CA LEU A 85 2.14 11.60 -0.50
C LEU A 85 2.38 10.17 0.01
N GLY A 86 2.60 10.00 1.30
CA GLY A 86 2.80 8.67 1.91
C GLY A 86 1.58 7.77 1.75
N SER A 87 0.38 8.29 2.02
CA SER A 87 -0.88 7.56 1.85
C SER A 87 -1.13 7.14 0.40
N LEU A 88 -0.91 8.05 -0.56
CA LEU A 88 -1.05 7.77 -1.99
C LEU A 88 -0.01 6.76 -2.48
N LEU A 89 1.21 6.78 -1.93
CA LEU A 89 2.20 5.75 -2.22
C LEU A 89 1.76 4.38 -1.68
N CYS A 90 1.15 4.33 -0.49
CA CYS A 90 0.59 3.09 0.07
C CYS A 90 -0.57 2.56 -0.78
N LEU A 91 -1.53 3.43 -1.14
CA LEU A 91 -2.64 3.09 -2.03
C LEU A 91 -2.15 2.57 -3.39
N TYR A 92 -1.09 3.17 -3.93
CA TYR A 92 -0.48 2.69 -5.17
C TYR A 92 0.09 1.28 -5.04
N GLN A 93 0.72 0.92 -3.91
CA GLN A 93 1.17 -0.45 -3.68
C GLN A 93 0.01 -1.44 -3.56
N LEU A 94 -1.11 -1.01 -2.97
CA LEU A 94 -2.34 -1.81 -2.92
C LEU A 94 -2.82 -2.12 -4.34
N VAL A 95 -3.02 -1.11 -5.17
CA VAL A 95 -3.45 -1.30 -6.58
C VAL A 95 -2.45 -2.13 -7.37
N LYS A 96 -1.15 -1.86 -7.26
CA LYS A 96 -0.09 -2.58 -7.99
C LYS A 96 0.08 -4.04 -7.58
N THR A 97 -0.50 -4.47 -6.46
CA THR A 97 -0.52 -5.88 -6.08
C THR A 97 -1.52 -6.68 -6.92
N TYR A 98 -2.53 -6.01 -7.48
CA TYR A 98 -3.60 -6.60 -8.27
C TYR A 98 -3.46 -6.41 -9.79
N GLU A 99 -2.42 -5.74 -10.26
CA GLU A 99 -2.18 -5.42 -11.69
C GLU A 99 -2.24 -6.64 -12.60
N TYR A 100 -1.77 -7.80 -12.13
CA TYR A 100 -1.76 -9.05 -12.91
C TYR A 100 -2.74 -10.11 -12.37
N LYS A 101 -3.67 -9.70 -11.51
CA LYS A 101 -4.69 -10.59 -10.94
C LYS A 101 -5.87 -10.74 -11.89
N LYS A 102 -6.49 -11.93 -11.90
CA LYS A 102 -7.71 -12.16 -12.68
C LYS A 102 -8.85 -11.30 -12.15
N ALA A 103 -9.86 -11.01 -12.98
CA ALA A 103 -11.00 -10.18 -12.61
C ALA A 103 -11.69 -10.66 -11.30
N GLU A 104 -11.86 -11.97 -11.16
CA GLU A 104 -12.45 -12.62 -9.97
C GLU A 104 -11.63 -12.36 -8.69
N GLU A 105 -10.30 -12.28 -8.79
CA GLU A 105 -9.42 -12.01 -7.65
C GLU A 105 -9.35 -10.52 -7.29
N ARG A 106 -9.82 -9.62 -8.17
CA ARG A 106 -9.75 -8.16 -7.99
C ARG A 106 -10.88 -7.61 -7.13
N GLU A 107 -11.91 -8.39 -6.81
CA GLU A 107 -13.07 -7.94 -6.02
C GLU A 107 -12.69 -7.17 -4.73
N PRO A 108 -11.74 -7.64 -3.90
CA PRO A 108 -11.37 -6.92 -2.67
C PRO A 108 -10.76 -5.54 -2.95
N LEU A 109 -9.99 -5.42 -4.04
CA LEU A 109 -9.48 -4.12 -4.47
C LEU A 109 -10.61 -3.23 -4.97
N ILE A 110 -11.55 -3.76 -5.76
CA ILE A 110 -12.67 -2.96 -6.29
C ILE A 110 -13.51 -2.38 -5.15
N ILE A 111 -13.78 -3.16 -4.11
CA ILE A 111 -14.48 -2.70 -2.90
C ILE A 111 -13.69 -1.56 -2.23
N ALA A 112 -12.38 -1.72 -2.02
CA ALA A 112 -11.56 -0.66 -1.44
C ALA A 112 -11.56 0.61 -2.30
N MET A 113 -11.53 0.48 -3.63
CA MET A 113 -11.51 1.62 -4.55
C MET A 113 -12.84 2.38 -4.61
N GLN A 114 -13.97 1.80 -4.20
CA GLN A 114 -15.22 2.55 -4.04
C GLN A 114 -15.09 3.66 -2.98
N ILE A 115 -14.22 3.47 -1.99
CA ILE A 115 -13.90 4.47 -0.97
C ILE A 115 -12.86 5.46 -1.52
N PHE A 116 -11.79 4.96 -2.12
CA PHE A 116 -10.64 5.79 -2.48
C PHE A 116 -10.85 6.65 -3.73
N LEU A 117 -11.56 6.18 -4.75
CA LEU A 117 -11.76 6.92 -6.01
C LEU A 117 -12.39 8.30 -5.81
N PRO A 118 -13.54 8.45 -5.13
CA PRO A 118 -14.13 9.78 -4.91
C PRO A 118 -13.21 10.68 -4.08
N ARG A 119 -12.47 10.11 -3.12
CA ARG A 119 -11.52 10.86 -2.29
C ARG A 119 -10.36 11.43 -3.10
N ILE A 120 -9.66 10.59 -3.86
CA ILE A 120 -8.51 11.04 -4.65
C ILE A 120 -8.94 11.94 -5.82
N GLN A 121 -10.17 11.77 -6.33
CA GLN A 121 -10.78 12.68 -7.29
C GLN A 121 -10.98 14.08 -6.67
N GLN A 122 -11.53 14.16 -5.46
CA GLN A 122 -11.68 15.45 -4.78
C GLN A 122 -10.31 16.10 -4.52
N GLN A 123 -9.31 15.33 -4.09
CA GLN A 123 -7.96 15.83 -3.83
C GLN A 123 -7.27 16.35 -5.09
N ILE A 124 -7.32 15.62 -6.21
CA ILE A 124 -6.67 16.08 -7.45
C ILE A 124 -7.30 17.40 -7.93
N VAL A 125 -8.62 17.55 -7.82
CA VAL A 125 -9.32 18.81 -8.16
C VAL A 125 -8.87 19.98 -7.27
N GLN A 126 -8.70 19.74 -5.96
CA GLN A 126 -8.18 20.76 -5.04
C GLN A 126 -6.73 21.17 -5.35
N LEU A 127 -5.94 20.27 -5.92
CA LEU A 127 -4.54 20.51 -6.28
C LEU A 127 -4.38 21.23 -7.61
N LEU A 128 -5.38 21.22 -8.51
CA LEU A 128 -5.28 21.83 -9.85
C LEU A 128 -4.84 23.29 -9.86
N PRO A 129 -5.30 24.18 -8.95
CA PRO A 129 -4.87 25.57 -8.93
C PRO A 129 -3.43 25.78 -8.44
N ASP A 130 -2.86 24.80 -7.71
CA ASP A 130 -1.51 24.90 -7.15
C ASP A 130 -0.48 24.28 -8.10
N SER A 131 0.38 25.14 -8.66
CA SER A 131 1.48 24.75 -9.55
C SER A 131 2.79 24.41 -8.82
N SER A 132 2.77 24.34 -7.48
CA SER A 132 3.93 23.92 -6.70
C SER A 132 4.42 22.53 -7.12
N TYR A 133 5.73 22.30 -7.01
CA TYR A 133 6.34 21.01 -7.28
C TYR A 133 5.65 19.88 -6.49
N TYR A 134 5.31 20.16 -5.23
CA TYR A 134 4.67 19.19 -4.35
C TYR A 134 3.25 18.85 -4.79
N SER A 135 2.45 19.85 -5.20
CA SER A 135 1.12 19.62 -5.77
C SER A 135 1.20 18.76 -7.03
N VAL A 136 2.08 19.11 -7.97
CA VAL A 136 2.27 18.34 -9.22
C VAL A 136 2.70 16.90 -8.93
N LEU A 137 3.57 16.69 -7.92
CA LEU A 137 3.98 15.36 -7.48
C LEU A 137 2.78 14.52 -6.99
N LEU A 138 1.89 15.11 -6.18
CA LEU A 138 0.69 14.45 -5.68
C LEU A 138 -0.29 14.14 -6.83
N GLN A 139 -0.55 15.10 -7.72
CA GLN A 139 -1.39 14.91 -8.90
C GLN A 139 -0.87 13.75 -9.76
N LYS A 140 0.44 13.73 -10.06
CA LYS A 140 1.09 12.63 -10.77
C LYS A 140 0.88 11.29 -10.08
N GLN A 141 1.01 11.25 -8.75
CA GLN A 141 0.84 10.02 -7.98
C GLN A 141 -0.61 9.52 -8.01
N ILE A 142 -1.60 10.41 -7.95
CA ILE A 142 -3.03 10.07 -8.14
C ILE A 142 -3.27 9.49 -9.53
N LEU A 143 -2.73 10.11 -10.58
CA LEU A 143 -2.87 9.62 -11.95
C LEU A 143 -2.24 8.23 -12.13
N LYS A 144 -1.10 7.95 -11.47
CA LYS A 144 -0.50 6.61 -11.47
C LYS A 144 -1.39 5.57 -10.81
N ILE A 145 -2.07 5.91 -9.71
CA ILE A 145 -3.04 5.02 -9.05
C ILE A 145 -4.18 4.70 -10.01
N PHE A 146 -4.77 5.73 -10.64
CA PHE A 146 -5.87 5.55 -11.58
C PHE A 146 -5.45 4.69 -12.79
N TYR A 147 -4.31 4.99 -13.39
CA TYR A 147 -3.76 4.21 -14.50
C TYR A 147 -3.57 2.75 -14.13
N ALA A 148 -2.92 2.46 -12.99
CA ALA A 148 -2.68 1.09 -12.54
C ALA A 148 -3.97 0.34 -12.18
N LEU A 149 -5.06 1.04 -11.85
CA LEU A 149 -6.35 0.42 -11.55
C LEU A 149 -7.10 0.00 -12.83
N VAL A 150 -6.95 0.74 -13.92
CA VAL A 150 -7.74 0.55 -15.15
C VAL A 150 -7.06 -0.40 -16.15
N GLN A 151 -5.74 -0.61 -16.01
CA GLN A 151 -5.03 -1.66 -16.74
C GLN A 151 -5.43 -3.07 -16.27
#